data_AF-L8G2T8-F1
#
_entry.id   AF-L8G2T8-F1
#
_cell.length_a   1.000
_cell.length_b   1.000
_cell.length_c   1.000
_cell.angle_alpha   90.00
_cell.angle_beta   90.00
_cell.angle_gamma   90.00
#
_symmetry.space_group_name_H-M   'P 1'
#
loop_
_entity.id
_entity.type
_entity.pdbx_description
1 polymer ?
#
loop_
_entity_poly.entity_id
_entity_poly.type
_entity_poly.pdbx_seq_one_letter_code
_entity_poly.pdbx_strand_id
1 'polypeptide(L)'
;MSSTVAPAHLRALYRSFLRELPSHRLKASPVQNRIRTAFSSAPSGSPQKVAVDHAQQYLQYLKAQRMYATLLERYNPGMNMDEEERVKLTARRVGFELPEEYEAEAMK
;
A
#
# COMPACT_ATOMS: atom_id res chain seq x y z
N MET A 1 -27.92 -9.00 -24.80
CA MET A 1 -27.76 -10.03 -23.75
C MET A 1 -26.99 -9.42 -22.59
N SER A 2 -27.69 -8.95 -21.55
CA SER A 2 -27.05 -8.41 -20.33
C SER A 2 -26.55 -9.59 -19.51
N SER A 3 -25.24 -9.79 -19.44
CA SER A 3 -24.62 -10.82 -18.60
C SER A 3 -24.59 -10.31 -17.16
N THR A 4 -25.56 -10.73 -16.36
CA THR A 4 -25.60 -10.44 -14.93
C THR A 4 -24.63 -11.35 -14.19
N VAL A 5 -23.88 -10.79 -13.25
CA VAL A 5 -22.91 -11.55 -12.46
C VAL A 5 -23.59 -12.10 -11.20
N ALA A 6 -23.28 -13.35 -10.83
CA ALA A 6 -23.87 -13.99 -9.67
C ALA A 6 -23.60 -13.17 -8.38
N PRO A 7 -24.62 -12.92 -7.54
CA PRO A 7 -24.47 -12.07 -6.34
C PRO A 7 -23.49 -12.65 -5.31
N ALA A 8 -23.34 -13.98 -5.26
CA ALA A 8 -22.34 -14.64 -4.42
C ALA A 8 -20.90 -14.25 -4.81
N HIS A 9 -20.63 -14.12 -6.11
CA HIS A 9 -19.32 -13.74 -6.63
C HIS A 9 -18.96 -12.29 -6.24
N LEU A 10 -19.93 -11.38 -6.37
CA LEU A 10 -19.75 -9.97 -5.96
C LEU A 10 -19.45 -9.85 -4.46
N ARG A 11 -20.15 -10.62 -3.63
CA ARG A 11 -19.89 -10.65 -2.17
C ARG A 11 -18.51 -11.19 -1.84
N ALA A 12 -18.06 -12.24 -2.55
CA ALA A 12 -16.72 -12.79 -2.37
C ALA A 12 -15.64 -11.76 -2.73
N LEU A 13 -15.80 -11.07 -3.88
CA LEU A 13 -14.88 -10.00 -4.31
C LEU A 13 -14.83 -8.84 -3.33
N TYR A 14 -15.99 -8.37 -2.87
CA TYR A 14 -16.07 -7.32 -1.86
C TYR A 14 -15.32 -7.71 -0.58
N ARG A 15 -15.51 -8.94 -0.10
CA ARG A 15 -14.80 -9.44 1.10
C ARG A 15 -13.30 -9.54 0.89
N SER A 16 -12.82 -9.94 -0.30
CA SER A 16 -11.38 -9.92 -0.58
C SER A 16 -10.82 -8.49 -0.55
N PHE A 17 -11.51 -7.50 -1.12
CA PHE A 17 -11.09 -6.10 -1.05
C PHE A 17 -10.95 -5.59 0.38
N LEU A 18 -11.93 -5.92 1.23
CA LEU A 18 -11.89 -5.51 2.63
C LEU A 18 -10.76 -6.17 3.43
N ARG A 19 -10.26 -7.34 2.99
CA ARG A 19 -9.13 -8.01 3.64
C ARG A 19 -7.78 -7.44 3.22
N GLU A 20 -7.66 -6.94 1.99
CA GLU A 20 -6.43 -6.30 1.50
C GLU A 20 -6.23 -4.91 2.11
N LEU A 21 -7.31 -4.23 2.48
CA LEU A 21 -7.23 -2.95 3.18
C LEU A 21 -6.68 -3.16 4.60
N PRO A 22 -5.81 -2.28 5.10
CA PRO A 22 -5.36 -2.33 6.48
C PRO A 22 -6.59 -2.34 7.40
N SER A 23 -6.67 -3.34 8.28
CA SER A 23 -7.68 -3.37 9.33
C SER A 23 -7.34 -2.27 10.33
N HIS A 24 -7.79 -1.06 10.06
CA HIS A 24 -7.75 -0.02 11.07
C HIS A 24 -8.74 -0.45 12.16
N ARG A 25 -8.25 -0.51 13.41
CA ARG A 25 -9.07 -0.66 14.64
C ARG A 25 -10.13 0.46 14.81
N LEU A 26 -10.21 1.38 13.85
CA LEU A 26 -11.07 2.56 13.81
C LEU A 26 -12.14 2.34 12.74
N LYS A 27 -13.40 2.57 13.12
CA LYS A 27 -14.60 2.28 12.34
C LYS A 27 -14.60 2.91 10.93
N ALA A 28 -15.34 2.26 10.02
CA ALA A 28 -15.81 2.74 8.71
C ALA A 28 -15.03 3.92 8.10
N SER A 29 -13.89 3.64 7.46
CA SER A 29 -13.16 4.70 6.75
C SER A 29 -13.99 5.22 5.55
N PRO A 30 -13.83 6.50 5.15
CA PRO A 30 -14.49 7.03 3.96
C PRO A 30 -14.25 6.18 2.71
N VAL A 31 -13.08 5.53 2.63
CA VAL A 31 -12.71 4.60 1.56
C VAL A 31 -13.56 3.33 1.60
N GLN A 32 -13.78 2.72 2.77
CA GLN A 32 -14.66 1.56 2.90
C GLN A 32 -16.09 1.88 2.49
N ASN A 33 -16.59 3.07 2.83
CA ASN A 33 -17.91 3.54 2.42
C ASN A 33 -17.98 3.74 0.89
N ARG A 34 -16.96 4.35 0.28
CA ARG A 34 -16.87 4.50 -1.19
C ARG A 34 -16.85 3.17 -1.92
N ILE A 35 -16.08 2.21 -1.42
CA ILE A 35 -16.03 0.85 -1.98
C ILE A 35 -17.41 0.20 -1.83
N ARG A 36 -18.03 0.28 -0.64
CA ARG A 36 -19.37 -0.26 -0.42
C ARG A 36 -20.39 0.33 -1.38
N THR A 37 -20.40 1.65 -1.57
CA THR A 37 -21.29 2.32 -2.53
C THR A 37 -21.01 1.91 -3.98
N ALA A 38 -19.75 1.70 -4.35
CA ALA A 38 -19.38 1.25 -5.69
C ALA A 38 -19.87 -0.18 -5.98
N PHE A 39 -19.86 -1.07 -4.98
CA PHE A 39 -20.38 -2.44 -5.12
C PHE A 39 -21.91 -2.54 -5.00
N SER A 40 -22.57 -1.60 -4.31
CA SER A 40 -24.04 -1.57 -4.19
C SER A 40 -24.74 -0.76 -5.27
N SER A 41 -24.05 0.20 -5.89
CA SER A 41 -24.58 0.99 -7.00
C SER A 41 -24.52 0.17 -8.28
N ALA A 42 -25.66 -0.01 -8.96
CA ALA A 42 -25.68 -0.59 -10.28
C ALA A 42 -24.98 0.38 -11.27
N PRO A 43 -24.05 -0.08 -12.13
CA PRO A 43 -23.39 0.80 -13.07
C PRO A 43 -24.43 1.41 -14.03
N SER A 44 -24.68 2.71 -13.91
CA SER A 44 -25.50 3.45 -14.86
C SER A 44 -24.67 3.71 -16.12
N GLY A 45 -24.62 2.74 -17.04
CA GLY A 45 -24.05 2.93 -18.37
C GLY A 45 -22.92 1.97 -18.78
N SER A 46 -22.37 1.16 -17.87
CA SER A 46 -21.38 0.12 -18.21
C SER A 46 -21.92 -1.30 -17.94
N PRO A 47 -21.51 -2.32 -18.73
CA PRO A 47 -21.93 -3.69 -18.47
C PRO A 47 -21.38 -4.12 -17.09
N GLN A 48 -22.24 -4.71 -16.27
CA GLN A 48 -21.88 -5.19 -14.92
C GLN A 48 -20.62 -6.07 -14.93
N LYS A 49 -20.45 -6.88 -15.98
CA LYS A 49 -19.27 -7.73 -16.18
C LYS A 49 -17.96 -6.93 -16.29
N VAL A 50 -17.95 -5.81 -17.01
CA VAL A 50 -16.76 -4.95 -17.15
C VAL A 50 -16.36 -4.36 -15.80
N ALA A 51 -17.34 -3.90 -15.01
CA ALA A 51 -17.07 -3.38 -13.66
C ALA A 51 -16.45 -4.45 -12.73
N VAL A 52 -16.90 -5.71 -12.86
CA VAL A 52 -16.35 -6.84 -12.11
C VAL A 52 -14.93 -7.18 -12.55
N ASP A 53 -14.68 -7.22 -13.86
CA ASP A 53 -13.35 -7.49 -14.42
C ASP A 53 -12.34 -6.41 -13.95
N HIS A 54 -12.75 -5.14 -13.94
CA HIS A 54 -11.93 -4.05 -13.39
C HIS A 54 -11.68 -4.22 -11.89
N ALA A 55 -12.70 -4.57 -11.11
CA ALA A 55 -12.54 -4.81 -9.68
C ALA A 55 -11.53 -5.94 -9.40
N GLN A 56 -11.54 -7.01 -10.19
CA GLN A 56 -10.56 -8.10 -10.08
C GLN A 56 -9.13 -7.62 -10.37
N GLN A 57 -8.95 -6.80 -11.41
CA GLN A 57 -7.63 -6.23 -11.74
C GLN A 57 -7.10 -5.35 -10.60
N TYR A 58 -7.94 -4.49 -10.04
CA TYR A 58 -7.56 -3.66 -8.89
C TYR A 58 -7.19 -4.50 -7.66
N LEU A 59 -7.94 -5.57 -7.38
CA LEU A 59 -7.61 -6.46 -6.28
C LEU A 59 -6.22 -7.09 -6.45
N GLN A 60 -5.90 -7.53 -7.68
CA GLN A 60 -4.60 -8.09 -8.00
C GLN A 60 -3.48 -7.07 -7.81
N TYR A 61 -3.70 -5.82 -8.24
CA TYR A 61 -2.76 -4.72 -8.03
C TYR A 61 -2.50 -4.45 -6.54
N LEU A 62 -3.53 -4.41 -5.70
CA LEU A 62 -3.37 -4.18 -4.26
C LEU A 62 -2.54 -5.28 -3.58
N LYS A 63 -2.77 -6.55 -3.95
CA LYS A 63 -1.96 -7.68 -3.48
C LYS A 63 -0.49 -7.54 -3.88
N ALA A 64 -0.25 -7.19 -5.15
CA ALA A 64 1.09 -6.96 -5.66
C ALA A 64 1.77 -5.80 -4.94
N GLN A 65 1.06 -4.71 -4.66
CA GLN A 65 1.59 -3.55 -3.93
C GLN A 65 2.00 -3.90 -2.50
N ARG A 66 1.19 -4.71 -1.80
CA ARG A 66 1.53 -5.21 -0.46
C ARG A 66 2.81 -6.06 -0.50
N MET A 67 2.87 -7.01 -1.43
CA MET A 67 4.03 -7.87 -1.61
C MET A 67 5.28 -7.05 -1.96
N TYR A 68 5.15 -6.06 -2.84
CA TYR A 68 6.22 -5.14 -3.19
C TYR A 68 6.76 -4.40 -1.98
N ALA A 69 5.89 -3.82 -1.14
CA ALA A 69 6.30 -3.15 0.10
C ALA A 69 7.06 -4.11 1.03
N THR A 70 6.57 -5.33 1.22
CA THR A 70 7.24 -6.36 2.04
C THR A 70 8.61 -6.75 1.48
N LEU A 71 8.73 -6.90 0.16
CA LEU A 71 10.01 -7.23 -0.49
C LEU A 71 11.00 -6.07 -0.37
N LEU A 72 10.53 -4.85 -0.53
CA LEU A 72 11.36 -3.65 -0.42
C LEU A 72 11.96 -3.52 0.98
N GLU A 73 11.15 -3.69 2.02
CA GLU A 73 11.61 -3.68 3.42
C GLU A 73 12.63 -4.80 3.70
N ARG A 74 12.40 -6.00 3.14
CA ARG A 74 13.27 -7.17 3.38
C ARG A 74 14.63 -7.04 2.72
N TYR A 75 14.66 -6.60 1.47
CA TYR A 75 15.88 -6.54 0.68
C TYR A 75 16.60 -5.19 0.78
N ASN A 76 15.93 -4.16 1.31
CA ASN A 76 16.52 -2.85 1.55
C ASN A 76 16.27 -2.35 2.99
N PRO A 77 16.82 -3.04 4.01
CA PRO A 77 16.61 -2.69 5.42
C PRO A 77 17.22 -1.35 5.84
N GLY A 78 18.02 -0.71 4.97
CA GLY A 78 18.62 0.61 5.19
C GLY A 78 18.06 1.71 4.30
N MET A 79 16.94 1.48 3.59
CA MET A 79 16.41 2.44 2.61
C MET A 79 16.05 3.80 3.23
N ASN A 80 15.62 3.79 4.49
CA ASN A 80 15.22 4.99 5.22
C ASN A 80 16.32 5.50 6.16
N MET A 81 17.54 4.96 6.07
CA MET A 81 18.65 5.35 6.93
C MET A 81 19.52 6.33 6.17
N ASP A 82 19.75 7.51 6.75
CA ASP A 82 20.59 8.52 6.12
C ASP A 82 22.05 8.05 6.05
N GLU A 83 22.78 8.52 5.05
CA GLU A 83 24.16 8.09 4.82
C GLU A 83 25.06 8.39 6.03
N GLU A 84 24.86 9.52 6.69
CA GLU A 84 25.56 9.90 7.92
C GLU A 84 25.33 8.89 9.06
N GLU A 85 24.08 8.45 9.25
CA GLU A 85 23.73 7.44 10.26
C GLU A 85 24.36 6.09 9.92
N ARG A 86 24.44 5.74 8.64
CA ARG A 86 25.12 4.54 8.14
C ARG A 86 26.60 4.55 8.47
N VAL A 87 27.27 5.67 8.23
CA VAL A 87 28.70 5.87 8.53
C VAL A 87 28.92 5.78 10.04
N LYS A 88 28.12 6.46 10.85
CA LYS A 88 28.18 6.41 12.32
C LYS A 88 28.00 4.98 12.86
N LEU A 89 27.02 4.22 12.37
CA LEU A 89 26.81 2.83 12.79
C LEU A 89 27.95 1.91 12.38
N THR A 90 28.55 2.14 11.21
CA THR A 90 29.69 1.35 10.73
C THR A 90 30.96 1.65 11.52
N ALA A 91 31.21 2.92 11.86
CA ALA A 91 32.28 3.35 12.74
C ALA A 91 32.17 2.72 14.15
N ARG A 92 30.97 2.70 14.73
CA ARG A 92 30.72 2.07 16.03
C ARG A 92 31.00 0.57 16.06
N ARG A 93 30.87 -0.13 14.92
CA ARG A 93 31.21 -1.57 14.83
C ARG A 93 32.68 -1.86 15.15
N VAL A 94 33.57 -0.90 14.90
CA VAL A 94 35.01 -1.02 15.19
C VAL A 94 35.41 -0.28 16.48
N GLY A 95 34.44 0.20 17.26
CA GLY A 95 34.71 1.02 18.46
C GLY A 95 35.23 2.43 18.15
N PHE A 96 35.00 2.93 16.92
CA PHE A 96 35.38 4.27 16.51
C PHE A 96 34.18 5.21 16.64
N GLU A 97 34.35 6.34 17.32
CA GLU A 97 33.34 7.40 17.36
C GLU A 97 33.67 8.45 16.31
N LEU A 98 32.68 8.74 15.43
CA LEU A 98 32.84 9.70 14.35
C LEU A 98 32.89 11.13 14.96
N PRO A 99 33.90 11.94 14.64
CA PRO A 99 33.96 13.35 15.06
C PRO A 99 32.77 14.16 14.54
N GLU A 100 32.42 15.24 15.24
CA GLU A 100 31.41 16.19 14.76
C GLU A 100 31.88 16.81 13.44
N GLU A 101 30.99 16.86 12.45
CA GLU A 101 31.29 17.46 11.16
C GLU A 101 31.45 18.97 11.34
N TYR A 102 32.45 19.54 10.67
CA TYR A 102 32.67 20.98 10.70
C TYR A 102 31.58 21.65 9.85
N GLU A 103 30.56 22.21 10.50
CA GLU A 103 29.67 23.17 9.85
C GLU A 103 30.48 24.46 9.60
N ALA A 104 31.04 24.57 8.40
CA ALA A 104 31.57 25.83 7.93
C ALA A 104 30.41 26.82 7.82
N GLU A 105 30.10 27.52 8.92
CA GLU A 105 29.21 28.66 8.92
C GLU A 105 29.64 29.54 7.75
N ALA A 106 28.73 29.70 6.79
CA ALA A 106 28.94 30.47 5.59
C ALA A 106 29.61 31.80 5.95
N MET A 107 30.91 31.87 5.65
CA MET A 107 31.76 33.02 5.88
C MET A 107 31.12 34.17 5.09
N LYS A 108 30.47 35.08 5.82
CA LYS A 108 29.88 36.32 5.30
C LYS A 108 30.92 37.18 4.60
#